data_AF-A0A661WC88-F1
#
_entry.id   AF-A0A661WC88-F1
#
_cell.length_a   1.000
_cell.length_b   1.000
_cell.length_c   1.000
_cell.angle_alpha   90.00
_cell.angle_beta   90.00
_cell.angle_gamma   90.00
#
_symmetry.space_group_name_H-M   'P 1'
#
loop_
_entity.id
_entity.type
_entity.pdbx_description
1 polymer ?
#
loop_
_entity_poly.entity_id
_entity_poly.type
_entity_poly.pdbx_seq_one_letter_code
_entity_poly.pdbx_strand_id
1 'polypeptide(L)'
;PKNLAMALSVEAAEIVEIFQWKKGDEPLSLAEQEHLRQEIGDVLVYLLELADKFEIDIIEAAKDKMLLNGKKYPVEKAKGKADKYTEYE
;
A
#
# COMPACT_ATOMS: atom_id res chain seq x y z
N PRO A 1 11.92 -5.71 -15.43
CA PRO A 1 11.55 -4.77 -14.34
C PRO A 1 10.33 -3.92 -14.72
N LYS A 2 10.29 -3.32 -15.93
CA LYS A 2 9.11 -2.59 -16.42
C LYS A 2 7.82 -3.41 -16.35
N ASN A 3 7.83 -4.64 -16.87
CA ASN A 3 6.63 -5.47 -16.91
C ASN A 3 6.12 -5.83 -15.51
N LEU A 4 7.02 -6.16 -14.57
CA LEU A 4 6.67 -6.43 -13.17
C LEU A 4 6.06 -5.19 -12.49
N ALA A 5 6.66 -4.01 -12.70
CA ALA A 5 6.11 -2.76 -12.19
C ALA A 5 4.75 -2.40 -12.80
N MET A 6 4.55 -2.71 -14.09
CA MET A 6 3.25 -2.53 -14.75
C MET A 6 2.20 -3.51 -14.21
N ALA A 7 2.54 -4.80 -14.05
CA ALA A 7 1.64 -5.80 -13.48
C ALA A 7 1.24 -5.43 -12.04
N LEU A 8 2.21 -5.10 -11.19
CA LEU A 8 1.97 -4.59 -9.84
C LEU A 8 0.98 -3.41 -9.82
N SER A 9 1.09 -2.49 -10.77
CA SER A 9 0.18 -1.34 -10.88
C SER A 9 -1.23 -1.74 -11.32
N VAL A 10 -1.38 -2.82 -12.08
CA VAL A 10 -2.69 -3.36 -12.49
C VAL A 10 -3.36 -4.00 -11.28
N GLU A 11 -2.69 -4.90 -10.56
CA GLU A 11 -3.29 -5.58 -9.39
C GLU A 11 -3.66 -4.59 -8.28
N ALA A 12 -2.83 -3.55 -8.07
CA ALA A 12 -3.17 -2.48 -7.15
C ALA A 12 -4.42 -1.69 -7.59
N ALA A 13 -4.69 -1.61 -8.89
CA ALA A 13 -5.91 -0.98 -9.41
C ALA A 13 -7.13 -1.90 -9.27
N GLU A 14 -6.97 -3.23 -9.34
CA GLU A 14 -8.05 -4.19 -9.07
C GLU A 14 -8.55 -4.09 -7.62
N ILE A 15 -7.64 -3.87 -6.66
CA ILE A 15 -8.03 -3.52 -5.28
C ILE A 15 -8.90 -2.26 -5.26
N VAL A 16 -8.53 -1.21 -6.01
CA VAL A 16 -9.29 0.05 -6.05
C VAL A 16 -10.68 -0.16 -6.67
N GLU A 17 -10.80 -1.02 -7.67
CA GLU A 17 -12.07 -1.34 -8.34
C GLU A 17 -13.11 -1.87 -7.33
N ILE A 18 -12.70 -2.73 -6.40
CA ILE A 18 -13.57 -3.29 -5.35
C ILE A 18 -14.29 -2.19 -4.55
N PHE A 19 -13.63 -1.04 -4.36
CA PHE A 19 -14.17 0.08 -3.58
C PHE A 19 -14.74 1.21 -4.44
N GLN A 20 -14.62 1.16 -5.77
CA GLN A 20 -14.91 2.29 -6.67
C GLN A 20 -16.31 2.89 -6.47
N TRP A 21 -17.30 2.06 -6.16
CA TRP A 21 -18.70 2.45 -6.01
C TRP A 21 -19.22 2.41 -4.58
N LYS A 22 -18.36 2.08 -3.61
CA LYS A 22 -18.71 2.03 -2.18
C LYS A 22 -18.82 3.44 -1.61
N LYS A 23 -19.78 3.66 -0.71
CA LYS A 23 -19.92 4.94 0.01
C LYS A 23 -19.50 4.79 1.48
N GLY A 24 -18.53 5.60 1.91
CA GLY A 24 -18.08 5.61 3.31
C GLY A 24 -17.63 4.22 3.75
N ASP A 25 -18.16 3.76 4.89
CA ASP A 25 -17.81 2.48 5.52
C ASP A 25 -18.77 1.33 5.12
N GLU A 26 -19.33 1.38 3.90
CA GLU A 26 -20.16 0.30 3.38
C GLU A 26 -19.41 -1.04 3.43
N PRO A 27 -19.99 -2.09 4.04
CA PRO A 27 -19.29 -3.36 4.19
C PRO A 27 -19.10 -4.05 2.84
N LEU A 28 -18.02 -4.83 2.75
CA LEU A 28 -17.81 -5.75 1.65
C LEU A 28 -18.66 -7.02 1.85
N SER A 29 -19.31 -7.46 0.79
CA SER A 29 -19.91 -8.79 0.69
C SER A 29 -18.84 -9.87 0.79
N LEU A 30 -19.23 -11.13 1.06
CA LEU A 30 -18.29 -12.24 1.13
C LEU A 30 -17.50 -12.44 -0.17
N ALA A 31 -18.14 -12.22 -1.32
CA ALA A 31 -17.48 -12.31 -2.62
C ALA A 31 -16.42 -11.20 -2.80
N GLU A 32 -16.75 -9.96 -2.41
CA GLU A 32 -15.80 -8.84 -2.46
C GLU A 32 -14.63 -9.02 -1.48
N GLN A 33 -14.87 -9.62 -0.31
CA GLN A 33 -13.79 -9.94 0.65
C GLN A 33 -12.84 -11.00 0.10
N GLU A 34 -13.37 -12.04 -0.55
CA GLU A 34 -12.52 -13.06 -1.18
C GLU A 34 -11.75 -12.48 -2.37
N HIS A 35 -12.38 -11.63 -3.18
CA HIS A 35 -11.71 -10.93 -4.28
C HIS A 35 -10.59 -10.03 -3.75
N LEU A 36 -10.86 -9.22 -2.72
CA LEU A 36 -9.85 -8.39 -2.06
C LEU A 36 -8.66 -9.22 -1.55
N ARG A 37 -8.92 -10.40 -1.00
CA ARG A 37 -7.87 -11.30 -0.52
C ARG A 37 -6.98 -11.79 -1.67
N GLN A 38 -7.54 -12.07 -2.84
CA GLN A 38 -6.81 -12.49 -4.04
C GLN A 38 -5.93 -11.35 -4.55
N GLU A 39 -6.51 -10.16 -4.73
CA GLU A 39 -5.78 -9.00 -5.24
C GLU A 39 -4.65 -8.53 -4.31
N ILE A 40 -4.84 -8.60 -2.99
CA ILE A 40 -3.75 -8.37 -2.02
C ILE A 40 -2.61 -9.38 -2.22
N GLY A 41 -2.95 -10.64 -2.51
CA GLY A 41 -1.99 -11.68 -2.82
C GLY A 41 -1.20 -11.36 -4.08
N ASP A 42 -1.86 -10.96 -5.16
CA ASP A 42 -1.22 -10.67 -6.44
C ASP A 42 -0.32 -9.43 -6.37
N VAL A 43 -0.75 -8.38 -5.66
CA VAL A 43 0.12 -7.23 -5.32
C VAL A 43 1.38 -7.68 -4.57
N LEU A 44 1.23 -8.55 -3.58
CA LEU A 44 2.38 -9.05 -2.80
C LEU A 44 3.33 -9.88 -3.66
N VAL A 45 2.80 -10.77 -4.52
CA VAL A 45 3.59 -11.60 -5.43
C VAL A 45 4.44 -10.74 -6.36
N TYR A 46 3.83 -9.78 -7.06
CA TYR A 46 4.59 -8.92 -7.97
C TYR A 46 5.57 -7.99 -7.26
N LEU A 47 5.25 -7.55 -6.03
CA LEU A 47 6.18 -6.78 -5.22
C LEU A 47 7.40 -7.62 -4.82
N LEU A 48 7.19 -8.88 -4.41
CA LEU A 48 8.26 -9.81 -4.08
C LEU A 48 9.14 -10.13 -5.29
N GLU A 49 8.55 -10.42 -6.45
CA GLU A 49 9.30 -10.65 -7.69
C GLU A 49 10.11 -9.43 -8.11
N LEU A 50 9.56 -8.22 -7.96
CA LEU A 50 10.26 -6.99 -8.26
C LEU A 50 11.43 -6.77 -7.29
N ALA A 51 11.23 -7.04 -6.00
CA ALA A 51 12.28 -6.90 -4.99
C ALA A 51 13.42 -7.91 -5.18
N ASP A 52 13.09 -9.18 -5.43
CA ASP A 52 14.05 -10.24 -5.72
C ASP A 52 14.91 -9.88 -6.94
N LYS A 53 14.29 -9.36 -8.01
CA LYS A 53 15.00 -8.92 -9.22
C LYS A 53 16.08 -7.87 -8.97
N PHE A 54 15.92 -7.05 -7.93
CA PHE A 54 16.83 -5.97 -7.57
C PHE A 54 17.59 -6.23 -6.26
N GLU A 55 17.52 -7.45 -5.73
CA GLU A 55 18.19 -7.85 -4.48
C GLU A 55 17.81 -6.95 -3.30
N ILE A 56 16.54 -6.52 -3.24
CA ILE A 56 16.01 -5.68 -2.17
C ILE A 56 15.42 -6.56 -1.06
N ASP A 57 15.94 -6.41 0.16
CA ASP A 57 15.26 -6.93 1.35
C ASP A 57 14.03 -6.06 1.66
N ILE A 58 12.84 -6.59 1.35
CA ILE A 58 11.58 -5.87 1.53
C ILE A 58 11.26 -5.54 2.99
N ILE A 59 11.74 -6.36 3.94
CA ILE A 59 11.47 -6.17 5.36
C ILE A 59 12.34 -5.02 5.90
N GLU A 60 13.61 -4.99 5.54
CA GLU A 60 14.49 -3.87 5.89
C GLU A 60 14.05 -2.58 5.19
N ALA A 61 13.67 -2.63 3.91
CA ALA A 61 13.14 -1.47 3.20
C ALA A 61 11.88 -0.88 3.87
N ALA A 62 10.98 -1.74 4.38
CA ALA A 62 9.81 -1.31 5.14
C ALA A 62 10.18 -0.67 6.49
N LYS A 63 11.14 -1.25 7.23
CA LYS A 63 11.64 -0.69 8.51
C LYS A 63 12.26 0.69 8.31
N ASP A 64 13.12 0.84 7.31
CA ASP A 64 13.75 2.12 6.98
C ASP A 64 12.71 3.18 6.62
N LYS A 65 11.69 2.79 5.86
CA LYS A 65 10.57 3.68 5.53
C LYS A 65 9.80 4.12 6.77
N MET A 66 9.57 3.23 7.74
CA MET A 66 8.89 3.56 8.99
C MET A 66 9.69 4.57 9.82
N LEU A 67 11.01 4.42 9.90
CA LEU A 67 11.89 5.38 10.57
C LEU A 67 11.84 6.77 9.90
N LEU A 68 11.85 6.81 8.57
CA LEU A 68 11.70 8.06 7.82
C LEU A 68 10.33 8.70 8.02
N ASN A 69 9.26 7.90 8.07
CA ASN A 69 7.91 8.40 8.34
C ASN A 69 7.81 8.98 9.75
N GLY A 70 8.42 8.36 10.76
CA GLY A 70 8.45 8.88 12.13
C GLY A 70 9.15 10.24 12.25
N LYS A 71 10.22 10.45 11.47
CA LYS A 71 10.88 11.78 11.37
C LYS A 71 10.01 12.82 10.68
N LYS A 72 9.25 12.42 9.65
CA LYS A 72 8.35 13.31 8.89
C LYS A 72 7.06 13.65 9.65
N TYR A 73 6.57 12.75 10.48
CA TYR A 73 5.34 12.90 11.25
C TYR A 73 5.62 12.68 12.74
N PRO A 74 6.24 13.65 13.44
CA PRO A 74 6.47 13.54 14.88
C PRO A 74 5.14 13.41 15.63
N VAL A 75 5.07 12.51 16.62
CA VAL A 75 3.85 12.23 17.39
C VAL A 75 3.24 13.52 17.96
N GLU A 76 4.07 14.40 18.53
CA GLU A 76 3.64 15.66 19.13
C GLU A 76 2.95 16.61 18.14
N LYS A 77 3.25 16.49 16.84
CA LYS A 77 2.70 17.36 15.79
C LYS A 77 1.56 16.71 15.00
N ALA A 78 1.62 15.39 14.80
CA ALA A 78 0.81 14.67 13.82
C ALA A 78 -0.15 13.63 14.41
N LYS A 79 -0.15 13.39 15.74
CA LYS A 79 -1.06 12.40 16.34
C LYS A 79 -2.52 12.75 16.10
N GLY A 80 -3.26 11.84 15.47
CA GLY A 80 -4.69 12.01 15.17
C GLY A 80 -4.99 12.95 13.99
N LYS A 81 -3.97 13.36 13.22
CA LYS A 81 -4.11 14.26 12.08
C LYS A 81 -3.65 13.57 10.80
N ALA A 82 -4.36 13.81 9.69
CA ALA A 82 -4.01 13.30 8.37
C ALA A 82 -3.23 14.33 7.53
N ASP A 83 -2.92 15.50 8.11
CA ASP A 83 -2.26 16.59 7.41
C ASP A 83 -0.86 16.16 6.96
N LYS A 84 -0.46 16.61 5.78
CA LYS A 84 0.86 16.29 5.21
C LYS A 84 1.94 17.00 6.02
N TYR A 85 3.14 16.41 6.07
CA TYR A 85 4.24 16.96 6.89
C TYR A 85 4.62 18.41 6.56
N THR A 86 4.31 18.88 5.35
CA THR A 86 4.50 20.27 4.88
C THR A 86 3.61 21.28 5.60
N GLU A 87 2.61 20.84 6.36
CA GLU A 87 1.72 21.72 7.13
C GLU A 87 2.18 21.94 8.59
N TYR A 88 3.33 21.36 8.98
CA TYR A 88 3.87 21.45 10.34
C TYR A 88 5.18 22.26 10.45
N GLU A 89 5.51 23.03 9.41
CA GLU A 89 6.60 24.02 9.37
C GLU A 89 6.25 25.32 10.10
#